data_AF-A0A2D5E9H7-F1
#
_entry.id   AF-A0A2D5E9H7-F1
#
_cell.length_a   1.000
_cell.length_b   1.000
_cell.length_c   1.000
_cell.angle_alpha   90.00
_cell.angle_beta   90.00
_cell.angle_gamma   90.00
#
_symmetry.space_group_name_H-M   'P 1'
#
loop_
_entity.id
_entity.type
_entity.pdbx_description
1 polymer ?
#
loop_
_entity_poly.entity_id
_entity_poly.type
_entity_poly.pdbx_seq_one_letter_code
_entity_poly.pdbx_strand_id
1 'polypeptide(L)'
;MSLWILLLLPLVTAAVIGLGGERRARSIALVGSFATLAWAVFIAMQFPHWSAEQWLYWPGLEQVEDQFPVLPGIGLRLILGVDSVSLLLVLLNVILMPACVLGSWTAIKERRREFYIWLMVLSTCVSGVFV
;
A
#
# COMPACT_ATOMS: atom_id res chain seq x y z
N MET A 1 -9.29 0.19 -10.42
CA MET A 1 -8.10 1.03 -10.77
C MET A 1 -7.38 1.70 -9.57
N SER A 2 -8.03 2.50 -8.71
CA SER A 2 -7.35 3.29 -7.65
C SER A 2 -6.64 2.46 -6.57
N LEU A 3 -7.21 1.32 -6.18
CA LEU A 3 -6.68 0.40 -5.16
C LEU A 3 -5.36 -0.27 -5.60
N TRP A 4 -5.21 -0.56 -6.90
CA TRP A 4 -3.97 -1.11 -7.45
C TRP A 4 -2.78 -0.17 -7.23
N ILE A 5 -2.99 1.14 -7.37
CA ILE A 5 -1.94 2.13 -7.14
C ILE A 5 -1.50 2.10 -5.67
N LEU A 6 -2.42 1.88 -4.74
CA LEU A 6 -2.09 1.78 -3.31
C LEU A 6 -1.15 0.59 -3.02
N LEU A 7 -1.30 -0.53 -3.75
CA LEU A 7 -0.40 -1.69 -3.63
C LEU A 7 0.90 -1.50 -4.41
N LEU A 8 0.84 -0.92 -5.61
CA LEU A 8 2.00 -0.81 -6.49
C LEU A 8 2.95 0.31 -6.08
N LEU A 9 2.48 1.40 -5.49
CA LEU A 9 3.32 2.55 -5.12
C LEU A 9 4.46 2.18 -4.14
N PRO A 10 4.20 1.51 -3.00
CA PRO A 10 5.28 1.04 -2.12
C PRO A 10 6.20 0.02 -2.82
N LEU A 11 5.67 -0.85 -3.70
CA LEU A 11 6.48 -1.80 -4.45
C LEU A 11 7.42 -1.12 -5.47
N VAL A 12 6.92 -0.11 -6.19
CA VAL A 12 7.72 0.74 -7.08
C VAL A 12 8.77 1.49 -6.28
N THR A 13 8.42 2.01 -5.11
CA THR A 13 9.38 2.64 -4.19
C THR A 13 10.50 1.68 -3.81
N ALA A 14 10.18 0.43 -3.46
CA ALA A 14 11.17 -0.62 -3.22
C ALA A 14 12.10 -0.84 -4.43
N ALA A 15 11.55 -0.93 -5.63
CA ALA A 15 12.35 -1.08 -6.85
C ALA A 15 13.29 0.12 -7.07
N VAL A 16 12.79 1.36 -6.88
CA VAL A 16 13.58 2.59 -7.00
C VAL A 16 14.69 2.66 -5.93
N ILE A 17 14.44 2.20 -4.70
CA ILE A 17 15.49 2.07 -3.67
C ILE A 17 16.56 1.07 -4.14
N GLY A 18 16.15 -0.03 -4.77
CA GLY A 18 17.04 -1.01 -5.38
C GLY A 18 17.99 -0.38 -6.42
N LEU A 19 17.48 0.54 -7.25
CA LEU A 19 18.30 1.19 -8.28
C LEU A 19 19.10 2.40 -7.74
N GLY A 20 18.61 3.05 -6.68
CA GLY A 20 19.14 4.33 -6.17
C GLY A 20 20.36 4.26 -5.23
N GLY A 21 20.81 3.06 -4.86
CA GLY A 21 21.96 2.85 -3.98
C GLY A 21 21.72 3.22 -2.50
N GLU A 22 22.66 2.88 -1.62
CA GLU A 22 22.45 3.00 -0.16
C GLU A 22 22.22 4.43 0.34
N ARG A 23 22.94 5.41 -0.23
CA ARG A 23 22.92 6.79 0.28
C ARG A 23 21.55 7.46 0.09
N ARG A 24 20.81 7.07 -0.95
CA ARG A 24 19.50 7.63 -1.30
C ARG A 24 18.34 6.79 -0.76
N ALA A 25 18.58 5.55 -0.34
CA ALA A 25 17.54 4.61 0.12
C ALA A 25 16.57 5.25 1.13
N ARG A 26 17.10 6.00 2.11
CA ARG A 26 16.31 6.70 3.13
C ARG A 26 15.38 7.76 2.56
N SER A 27 15.92 8.65 1.73
CA SER A 27 15.14 9.74 1.13
C SER A 27 14.08 9.20 0.18
N ILE A 28 14.41 8.18 -0.61
CA ILE A 28 13.46 7.52 -1.53
C ILE A 28 12.35 6.84 -0.71
N ALA A 29 12.70 6.09 0.34
CA ALA A 29 11.73 5.43 1.22
C ALA A 29 10.78 6.44 1.89
N LEU A 30 11.30 7.59 2.32
CA LEU A 30 10.50 8.65 2.95
C LEU A 30 9.56 9.31 1.96
N VAL A 31 10.05 9.68 0.78
CA VAL A 31 9.21 10.28 -0.28
C VAL A 31 8.14 9.29 -0.73
N GLY A 32 8.51 8.01 -0.94
CA GLY A 32 7.57 6.97 -1.32
C GLY A 32 6.51 6.70 -0.26
N SER A 33 6.88 6.67 1.03
CA SER A 33 5.90 6.46 2.11
C SER A 33 4.93 7.63 2.25
N PHE A 34 5.39 8.88 2.10
CA PHE A 34 4.50 10.05 2.05
C PHE A 34 3.61 10.04 0.80
N ALA A 35 4.12 9.61 -0.36
CA ALA A 35 3.32 9.47 -1.57
C ALA A 35 2.22 8.41 -1.41
N THR A 36 2.53 7.25 -0.81
CA THR A 36 1.53 6.22 -0.49
C THR A 36 0.48 6.76 0.49
N LEU A 37 0.91 7.47 1.53
CA LEU A 37 0.02 8.10 2.50
C LEU A 37 -0.92 9.11 1.83
N ALA A 38 -0.39 10.00 0.99
CA ALA A 38 -1.20 10.98 0.26
C ALA A 38 -2.22 10.29 -0.65
N TRP A 39 -1.82 9.22 -1.33
CA TRP A 39 -2.73 8.45 -2.19
C TRP A 39 -3.83 7.74 -1.38
N ALA A 40 -3.50 7.16 -0.23
CA ALA A 40 -4.47 6.53 0.64
C ALA A 40 -5.47 7.55 1.23
N VAL A 41 -5.00 8.74 1.62
CA VAL A 41 -5.88 9.84 2.06
C VAL A 41 -6.78 10.31 0.92
N PHE A 42 -6.26 10.39 -0.31
CA PHE A 42 -7.08 10.70 -1.49
C PHE A 42 -8.19 9.66 -1.70
N ILE A 43 -7.88 8.36 -1.59
CA ILE A 43 -8.88 7.31 -1.63
C ILE A 43 -9.90 7.47 -0.51
N ALA A 44 -9.45 7.74 0.71
CA ALA A 44 -10.32 7.96 1.86
C ALA A 44 -11.31 9.11 1.65
N MET A 45 -10.88 10.22 1.05
CA MET A 45 -11.78 11.34 0.75
C MET A 45 -12.86 11.00 -0.28
N GLN A 46 -12.60 10.04 -1.18
CA GLN A 46 -13.54 9.60 -2.21
C GLN A 46 -14.41 8.42 -1.78
N PHE A 47 -14.14 7.83 -0.61
CA PHE A 47 -14.82 6.61 -0.16
C PHE A 47 -16.27 6.93 0.25
N PRO A 48 -17.28 6.33 -0.41
CA PRO A 48 -18.68 6.73 -0.23
C PRO A 48 -19.34 6.16 1.04
N HIS A 49 -18.78 5.10 1.63
CA HIS A 49 -19.47 4.32 2.68
C HIS A 49 -18.96 4.61 4.10
N TRP A 50 -18.41 5.81 4.37
CA TRP A 50 -17.97 6.17 5.71
C TRP A 50 -19.08 6.15 6.76
N SER A 51 -20.28 6.56 6.36
CA SER A 51 -21.47 6.63 7.22
C SER A 51 -22.52 5.57 6.88
N ALA A 52 -22.14 4.54 6.10
CA ALA A 52 -23.07 3.47 5.77
C ALA A 52 -23.34 2.61 7.01
N GLU A 53 -24.60 2.25 7.24
CA GLU A 53 -25.01 1.37 8.35
C GLU A 53 -24.50 -0.08 8.18
N GLN A 54 -24.09 -0.44 6.96
CA GLN A 54 -23.54 -1.75 6.60
C GLN A 54 -22.13 -1.60 6.02
N TRP A 55 -21.27 -2.58 6.33
CA TRP A 55 -19.90 -2.69 5.84
C TRP A 55 -19.89 -3.09 4.35
N LEU A 56 -20.16 -2.11 3.48
CA LEU A 56 -20.22 -2.30 2.04
C LEU A 56 -18.85 -2.10 1.40
N TYR A 57 -18.42 -3.08 0.61
CA TYR A 57 -17.19 -2.99 -0.19
C TYR A 57 -17.30 -1.90 -1.26
N TRP A 58 -16.20 -1.20 -1.48
CA TRP A 58 -16.02 -0.27 -2.57
C TRP A 58 -14.70 -0.57 -3.31
N PRO A 59 -14.74 -0.75 -4.65
CA PRO A 59 -15.94 -0.97 -5.47
C PRO A 59 -16.73 -2.22 -5.00
N GLY A 60 -18.05 -2.25 -5.25
CA GLY A 60 -18.88 -3.40 -4.89
C GLY A 60 -18.41 -4.66 -5.64
N LEU A 61 -18.38 -5.82 -4.97
CA LEU A 61 -17.78 -7.05 -5.49
C LEU A 61 -18.39 -7.52 -6.83
N GLU A 62 -19.67 -7.24 -7.06
CA GLU A 62 -20.37 -7.56 -8.30
C GLU A 62 -20.08 -6.57 -9.45
N GLN A 63 -19.61 -5.38 -9.11
CA GLN A 63 -19.33 -4.27 -10.04
C GLN A 63 -17.86 -4.25 -10.49
N VAL A 64 -17.03 -5.14 -9.94
CA VAL A 64 -15.61 -5.24 -10.33
C VAL A 64 -15.53 -5.96 -11.67
N GLU A 65 -15.60 -5.22 -12.78
CA GLU A 65 -15.24 -5.72 -14.13
C GLU A 65 -13.74 -6.09 -14.21
N ASP A 66 -12.91 -5.49 -13.34
CA ASP A 66 -11.47 -5.74 -13.19
C ASP A 66 -11.14 -7.07 -12.46
N GLN A 67 -11.85 -8.16 -12.74
CA GLN A 67 -11.46 -9.48 -12.23
C GLN A 67 -10.18 -9.93 -12.93
N PHE A 68 -9.02 -9.75 -12.30
CA PHE A 68 -7.76 -10.17 -12.91
C PHE A 68 -7.64 -11.70 -12.81
N PRO A 69 -7.67 -12.43 -13.95
CA PRO A 69 -7.62 -13.88 -13.93
C PRO A 69 -6.18 -14.30 -13.64
N VAL A 70 -5.88 -14.59 -12.37
CA VAL A 70 -4.55 -15.02 -11.94
C VAL A 70 -4.25 -16.41 -12.48
N LEU A 71 -5.21 -17.33 -12.34
CA LEU A 71 -5.08 -18.70 -12.83
C LEU A 71 -6.45 -19.20 -13.37
N PRO A 72 -6.80 -18.82 -14.62
CA PRO A 72 -8.14 -19.10 -15.16
C PRO A 72 -8.44 -20.59 -15.27
N GLY A 73 -7.44 -21.46 -15.41
CA GLY A 73 -7.61 -22.91 -15.49
C GLY A 73 -8.22 -23.56 -14.24
N ILE A 74 -8.17 -22.90 -13.08
CA ILE A 74 -8.81 -23.35 -11.84
C ILE A 74 -9.87 -22.37 -11.33
N GLY A 75 -10.23 -21.36 -12.14
CA GLY A 75 -11.19 -20.33 -11.75
C GLY A 75 -10.68 -19.31 -10.72
N LEU A 76 -9.35 -19.22 -10.47
CA LEU A 76 -8.79 -18.28 -9.50
C LEU A 76 -8.74 -16.86 -10.08
N ARG A 77 -9.39 -15.93 -9.38
CA ARG A 77 -9.51 -14.52 -9.76
C ARG A 77 -9.12 -13.64 -8.57
N LEU A 78 -8.45 -12.54 -8.87
CA LEU A 78 -8.13 -11.51 -7.89
C LEU A 78 -9.14 -10.38 -8.01
N ILE A 79 -9.79 -10.07 -6.89
CA ILE A 79 -10.78 -9.00 -6.76
C ILE A 79 -10.26 -8.09 -5.65
N LEU A 80 -10.14 -6.79 -5.94
CA LEU A 80 -9.72 -5.80 -4.96
C LEU A 80 -10.93 -4.97 -4.53
N GLY A 81 -11.11 -4.81 -3.23
CA GLY A 81 -12.20 -4.04 -2.64
C GLY A 81 -11.93 -3.73 -1.18
N VAL A 82 -12.34 -2.54 -0.74
CA VAL A 82 -12.17 -2.11 0.66
C VAL A 82 -13.53 -1.80 1.27
N ASP A 83 -13.73 -2.20 2.53
CA ASP A 83 -14.80 -1.66 3.36
C ASP A 83 -14.26 -0.54 4.26
N SER A 84 -15.11 0.05 5.10
CA SER A 84 -14.71 1.14 6.00
C SER A 84 -13.71 0.71 7.08
N VAL A 85 -13.73 -0.54 7.58
CA VAL A 85 -12.75 -1.01 8.57
C VAL A 85 -11.40 -1.24 7.91
N SER A 86 -11.39 -1.97 6.82
CA SER A 86 -10.21 -2.27 6.01
C SER A 86 -9.52 -0.99 5.55
N LEU A 87 -10.28 0.02 5.10
CA LEU A 87 -9.69 1.30 4.71
C LEU A 87 -9.04 2.03 5.90
N LEU A 88 -9.62 1.97 7.11
CA LEU A 88 -8.97 2.50 8.31
C LEU A 88 -7.66 1.77 8.64
N LEU A 89 -7.63 0.44 8.47
CA LEU A 89 -6.42 -0.37 8.70
C LEU A 89 -5.34 -0.10 7.64
N VAL A 90 -5.74 0.11 6.39
CA VAL A 90 -4.85 0.58 5.33
C VAL A 90 -4.28 1.95 5.67
N LEU A 91 -5.11 2.91 6.08
CA LEU A 91 -4.68 4.25 6.50
C LEU A 91 -3.70 4.18 7.68
N LEU A 92 -4.00 3.36 8.69
CA LEU A 92 -3.10 3.13 9.82
C LEU A 92 -1.73 2.63 9.35
N ASN A 93 -1.70 1.59 8.51
CA ASN A 93 -0.45 1.05 7.96
C ASN A 93 0.37 2.14 7.27
N VAL A 94 -0.22 2.88 6.34
CA VAL A 94 0.51 3.89 5.54
C VAL A 94 0.88 5.14 6.33
N ILE A 95 0.18 5.47 7.42
CA ILE A 95 0.58 6.51 8.38
C ILE A 95 1.81 6.08 9.18
N LEU A 96 1.88 4.80 9.58
CA LEU A 96 3.02 4.28 10.33
C LEU A 96 4.31 4.24 9.48
N MET A 97 4.21 4.01 8.17
CA MET A 97 5.37 3.91 7.29
C MET A 97 6.36 5.09 7.33
N PRO A 98 5.95 6.36 7.15
CA PRO A 98 6.87 7.49 7.30
C PRO A 98 7.44 7.59 8.72
N ALA A 99 6.66 7.27 9.75
CA ALA A 99 7.15 7.25 11.13
C ALA A 99 8.22 6.16 11.33
N CYS A 100 8.03 4.96 10.79
CA CYS A 100 9.03 3.89 10.81
C CYS A 100 10.31 4.28 10.05
N VAL A 101 10.17 4.94 8.89
CA VAL A 101 11.33 5.44 8.14
C VAL A 101 12.10 6.49 8.94
N LEU A 102 11.41 7.48 9.53
CA LEU A 102 12.04 8.52 10.36
C LEU A 102 12.67 7.94 11.65
N GLY A 103 11.99 7.02 12.34
CA GLY A 103 12.50 6.38 13.55
C GLY A 103 13.71 5.49 13.30
N SER A 104 13.82 4.89 12.11
CA SER A 104 14.95 4.03 11.74
C SER A 104 16.24 4.78 11.36
N TRP A 105 16.23 6.12 11.31
CA TRP A 105 17.30 6.92 10.71
C TRP A 105 18.65 6.80 11.42
N THR A 106 18.63 6.68 12.74
CA THR A 106 19.80 6.53 13.61
C THR A 106 20.06 5.07 13.99
N ALA A 107 19.01 4.25 13.99
CA ALA A 107 19.08 2.84 14.37
C ALA A 107 19.71 1.96 13.28
N ILE A 108 19.37 2.17 12.00
CA ILE A 108 19.83 1.32 10.90
C ILE A 108 21.06 1.92 10.23
N LYS A 109 22.24 1.35 10.52
CA LYS A 109 23.54 1.80 10.01
C LYS A 109 24.07 0.95 8.87
N GLU A 110 23.80 -0.35 8.88
CA GLU A 110 24.25 -1.31 7.86
C GLU A 110 23.09 -1.79 7.00
N ARG A 111 23.37 -2.18 5.74
CA ARG A 111 22.40 -2.76 4.80
C ARG A 111 21.10 -1.95 4.69
N ARG A 112 21.26 -0.62 4.69
CA ARG A 112 20.14 0.34 4.70
C ARG A 112 19.23 0.14 3.50
N ARG A 113 19.82 -0.15 2.34
CA ARG A 113 19.08 -0.39 1.10
C ARG A 113 18.12 -1.56 1.28
N GLU A 114 18.60 -2.72 1.71
CA GLU A 114 17.77 -3.92 1.87
C GLU A 114 16.71 -3.73 2.93
N PHE A 115 17.05 -3.08 4.05
CA PHE A 115 16.07 -2.75 5.09
C PHE A 115 14.89 -1.97 4.53
N TYR A 116 15.13 -0.85 3.82
CA TYR A 116 14.03 -0.04 3.28
C TYR A 116 13.28 -0.71 2.13
N ILE A 117 13.94 -1.55 1.32
CA ILE A 117 13.25 -2.38 0.31
C ILE A 117 12.24 -3.29 1.01
N TRP A 118 12.69 -4.07 2.00
CA TRP A 118 11.83 -5.00 2.73
C TRP A 118 10.75 -4.28 3.53
N LEU A 119 11.04 -3.09 4.07
CA LEU A 119 10.06 -2.26 4.74
C LEU A 119 8.92 -1.86 3.78
N MET A 120 9.24 -1.42 2.56
CA MET A 120 8.23 -1.06 1.55
C MET A 120 7.47 -2.27 1.00
N VAL A 121 8.15 -3.41 0.81
CA VAL A 121 7.49 -4.69 0.44
C VAL A 121 6.52 -5.12 1.53
N LEU A 122 6.93 -5.05 2.81
CA LEU A 122 6.06 -5.36 3.94
C LEU A 122 4.81 -4.47 3.95
N SER A 123 4.98 -3.16 3.73
CA SER A 123 3.86 -2.23 3.62
C SER A 123 2.85 -2.65 2.55
N THR A 124 3.36 -3.07 1.38
CA THR A 124 2.56 -3.60 0.27
C THR A 124 1.76 -4.82 0.69
N CYS A 125 2.42 -5.79 1.34
CA CYS A 125 1.78 -7.03 1.79
C CYS A 125 0.69 -6.75 2.84
N VAL A 126 0.97 -5.91 3.84
CA VAL A 126 -0.01 -5.56 4.88
C VAL A 126 -1.22 -4.86 4.27
N SER A 127 -1.01 -3.89 3.38
CA SER A 127 -2.11 -3.24 2.65
C SER A 127 -2.88 -4.22 1.77
N GLY A 128 -2.21 -5.17 1.12
CA GLY A 128 -2.85 -6.20 0.28
C GLY A 128 -3.69 -7.23 1.05
N VAL A 129 -3.55 -7.35 2.37
CA VAL A 129 -4.46 -8.18 3.17
C VAL A 129 -5.80 -7.49 3.41
N PHE A 130 -5.84 -6.16 3.34
CA PHE A 130 -7.02 -5.34 3.59
C PHE A 130 -7.68 -4.80 2.31
N VAL A 131 -7.16 -5.14 1.14
CA VAL A 131 -7.61 -4.65 -0.17
C VAL A 131 -7.88 -5.82 -1.08
#